data_AF-A0A8J2TDM0-F1
#
_entry.id   AF-A0A8J2TDM0-F1
#
_cell.length_a   1.000
_cell.length_b   1.000
_cell.length_c   1.000
_cell.angle_alpha   90.00
_cell.angle_beta   90.00
_cell.angle_gamma   90.00
#
_symmetry.space_group_name_H-M   'P 1'
#
loop_
_entity.id
_entity.type
_entity.pdbx_description
1 polymer ?
#
loop_
_entity_poly.entity_id
_entity_poly.type
_entity_poly.pdbx_seq_one_letter_code
_entity_poly.pdbx_strand_id
1 'polypeptide(L)'
;MKPHSYLANLNDDDLIEFSNNSLMKIGKLRKALKQVFNRDIEDFIKNFLRNEAIKIYPATQIYYPDGTTKIHQNNWFSSGVACKLLKLGNKSWNQGTIKIRVEVEFFPNEKSDKTININDVIDLNLTDFSDSLTIQSIVDDEFEQLRCQLEEL
;
A
#
# COMPACT_ATOMS: atom_id res chain seq x y z
N MET A 1 25.36 -11.17 4.26
CA MET A 1 24.15 -10.45 4.71
C MET A 1 23.19 -11.46 5.29
N LYS A 2 22.62 -11.20 6.47
CA LYS A 2 21.70 -12.14 7.10
C LYS A 2 20.25 -11.88 6.66
N PRO A 3 19.40 -12.92 6.67
CA PRO A 3 17.95 -12.81 6.66
C PRO A 3 17.39 -11.86 7.73
N HIS A 4 16.76 -10.75 7.34
CA HIS A 4 16.19 -9.75 8.28
C HIS A 4 14.64 -9.62 8.24
N SER A 5 13.89 -10.58 7.68
CA SER A 5 12.41 -10.55 7.70
C SER A 5 11.81 -11.69 8.52
N TYR A 6 11.49 -11.41 9.80
CA TYR A 6 10.76 -12.33 10.67
C TYR A 6 9.24 -12.15 10.58
N LEU A 7 8.75 -10.98 10.14
CA LEU A 7 7.32 -10.65 10.11
C LEU A 7 6.52 -11.41 9.05
N ALA A 8 7.13 -11.74 7.92
CA ALA A 8 6.45 -12.48 6.86
C ALA A 8 6.12 -13.92 7.29
N ASN A 9 6.91 -14.48 8.20
CA ASN A 9 6.79 -15.87 8.67
C ASN A 9 5.83 -16.04 9.86
N LEU A 10 5.19 -14.97 10.30
CA LEU A 10 4.19 -15.01 11.37
C LEU A 10 2.80 -15.31 10.80
N ASN A 11 2.02 -16.10 11.52
CA ASN A 11 0.62 -16.36 11.22
C ASN A 11 -0.26 -15.22 11.75
N ASP A 12 -1.45 -15.05 11.19
CA ASP A 12 -2.35 -13.97 11.59
C ASP A 12 -2.83 -14.08 13.05
N ASP A 13 -2.79 -15.28 13.64
CA ASP A 13 -3.12 -15.55 15.04
C ASP A 13 -1.94 -15.38 16.01
N ASP A 14 -0.71 -15.23 15.51
CA ASP A 14 0.44 -14.94 16.35
C ASP A 14 0.26 -13.59 17.06
N LEU A 15 0.87 -13.43 18.23
CA LEU A 15 0.73 -12.24 19.06
C LEU A 15 2.01 -11.41 19.04
N ILE A 16 1.84 -10.10 18.94
CA ILE A 16 2.86 -9.10 19.23
C ILE A 16 2.46 -8.33 20.48
N GLU A 17 3.41 -8.10 21.37
CA GLU A 17 3.24 -7.28 22.56
C GLU A 17 3.97 -5.96 22.39
N PHE A 18 3.28 -4.86 22.64
CA PHE A 18 3.87 -3.54 22.84
C PHE A 18 3.91 -3.21 24.34
N SER A 19 4.26 -1.99 24.71
CA SER A 19 4.36 -1.61 26.12
C SER A 19 3.10 -1.96 26.95
N ASN A 20 3.32 -2.30 28.22
CA ASN A 20 2.27 -2.50 29.23
C ASN A 20 1.24 -3.59 28.89
N ASN A 21 1.66 -4.80 28.51
CA ASN A 21 0.77 -5.92 28.18
C ASN A 21 -0.20 -5.61 27.02
N SER A 22 0.16 -4.66 26.15
CA SER A 22 -0.66 -4.30 24.99
C SER A 22 -0.43 -5.34 23.88
N LEU A 23 -1.19 -6.43 23.96
CA LEU A 23 -1.13 -7.54 23.02
C LEU A 23 -2.04 -7.32 21.82
N MET A 24 -1.52 -7.62 20.63
CA MET A 24 -2.25 -7.56 19.37
C MET A 24 -1.93 -8.78 18.51
N LYS A 25 -2.93 -9.31 17.79
CA LYS A 25 -2.71 -10.31 16.75
C LYS A 25 -1.96 -9.73 15.56
N ILE A 26 -1.01 -10.46 14.99
CA ILE A 26 -0.26 -10.06 13.80
C ILE A 26 -1.19 -9.76 12.62
N GLY A 27 -2.28 -10.51 12.45
CA GLY A 27 -3.28 -10.24 11.41
C GLY A 27 -3.92 -8.85 11.54
N LYS A 28 -4.16 -8.38 12.78
CA LYS A 28 -4.66 -7.02 13.04
C LYS A 28 -3.62 -5.96 12.71
N LEU A 29 -2.35 -6.18 13.08
CA LEU A 29 -1.25 -5.30 12.73
C LEU A 29 -1.11 -5.18 11.20
N ARG A 30 -1.11 -6.31 10.49
CA ARG A 30 -1.05 -6.35 9.02
C ARG A 30 -2.20 -5.58 8.38
N LYS A 31 -3.42 -5.75 8.88
CA LYS A 31 -4.60 -5.00 8.40
C LYS A 31 -4.43 -3.50 8.62
N ALA A 32 -3.98 -3.08 9.80
CA ALA A 32 -3.75 -1.67 10.10
C ALA A 32 -2.68 -1.06 9.19
N LEU A 33 -1.55 -1.75 9.00
CA LEU A 33 -0.49 -1.32 8.07
C LEU A 33 -1.03 -1.22 6.63
N LYS A 34 -1.76 -2.23 6.15
CA LYS A 34 -2.39 -2.20 4.82
C LYS A 34 -3.28 -0.97 4.62
N GLN A 35 -4.07 -0.59 5.63
CA GLN A 35 -4.95 0.57 5.56
C GLN A 35 -4.16 1.89 5.43
N VAL A 36 -3.17 2.09 6.31
CA VAL A 36 -2.33 3.30 6.31
C VAL A 36 -1.55 3.43 5.01
N PHE A 37 -0.95 2.34 4.52
CA PHE A 37 -0.14 2.38 3.31
C PHE A 37 -0.97 2.56 2.03
N ASN A 38 -2.21 2.05 1.96
CA ASN A 38 -3.00 2.11 0.72
C ASN A 38 -3.64 3.48 0.46
N ARG A 39 -4.09 4.21 1.49
CA ARG A 39 -4.80 5.49 1.31
C ARG A 39 -3.94 6.68 1.73
N ASP A 40 -3.55 6.73 2.98
CA ASP A 40 -2.97 7.94 3.57
C ASP A 40 -1.66 8.36 2.89
N ILE A 41 -0.79 7.40 2.60
CA ILE A 41 0.50 7.69 1.96
C ILE A 41 0.33 8.04 0.48
N GLU A 42 -0.57 7.38 -0.23
CA GLU A 42 -0.84 7.70 -1.63
C GLU A 42 -1.40 9.12 -1.78
N ASP A 43 -2.36 9.49 -0.92
CA ASP A 43 -2.95 10.83 -0.92
C ASP A 43 -1.93 11.88 -0.44
N PHE A 44 -1.10 11.55 0.54
CA PHE A 44 -0.02 12.42 0.99
C PHE A 44 0.96 12.73 -0.15
N ILE A 45 1.42 11.71 -0.88
CA ILE A 45 2.33 11.89 -2.02
C ILE A 45 1.67 12.70 -3.13
N LYS A 46 0.41 12.39 -3.47
CA LYS A 46 -0.35 13.16 -4.48
C LYS A 46 -0.49 14.63 -4.09
N ASN A 47 -0.79 14.91 -2.83
CA ASN A 47 -0.94 16.28 -2.32
C ASN A 47 0.40 17.02 -2.32
N PHE A 48 1.47 16.38 -1.85
CA PHE A 48 2.82 16.94 -1.90
C PHE A 48 3.22 17.32 -3.32
N LEU A 49 3.05 16.41 -4.28
CA LEU A 49 3.38 16.66 -5.69
C LEU A 49 2.50 17.76 -6.30
N ARG A 50 1.21 17.80 -5.96
CA ARG A 50 0.30 18.86 -6.40
C ARG A 50 0.74 20.24 -5.91
N ASN A 51 1.23 20.33 -4.67
CA ASN A 51 1.77 21.58 -4.12
C ASN A 51 3.02 22.05 -4.86
N GLU A 52 3.82 21.11 -5.38
CA GLU A 52 4.95 21.37 -6.29
C GLU A 52 4.51 21.59 -7.76
N ALA A 53 3.22 21.82 -8.01
CA ALA A 53 2.60 21.96 -9.33
C ALA A 53 2.78 20.73 -10.26
N ILE A 54 3.15 19.57 -9.72
CA ILE A 54 3.25 18.29 -10.44
C ILE A 54 1.88 17.61 -10.38
N LYS A 55 1.18 17.58 -11.52
CA LYS A 55 -0.13 16.95 -11.63
C LYS A 55 -0.01 15.48 -12.00
N ILE A 56 -0.43 14.61 -11.09
CA ILE A 56 -0.62 13.18 -11.35
C ILE A 56 -2.12 12.91 -11.35
N TYR A 57 -2.63 12.50 -12.51
CA TYR A 57 -4.04 12.18 -12.67
C TYR A 57 -4.34 10.79 -12.09
N PRO A 58 -5.57 10.52 -11.62
CA PRO A 58 -5.93 9.21 -11.03
C PRO A 58 -5.90 8.07 -12.05
N ALA A 59 -5.95 8.38 -13.34
CA ALA A 59 -5.71 7.43 -14.42
C ALA A 59 -4.85 8.08 -15.50
N THR A 60 -4.01 7.30 -16.13
CA THR A 60 -3.24 7.71 -17.32
C THR A 60 -3.67 6.88 -18.51
N GLN A 61 -3.92 7.57 -19.61
CA GLN A 61 -4.21 6.92 -20.89
C GLN A 61 -2.90 6.81 -21.68
N ILE A 62 -2.47 5.58 -21.96
CA ILE A 62 -1.24 5.30 -22.71
C ILE A 62 -1.62 4.83 -24.11
N TYR A 63 -1.07 5.52 -25.11
CA TYR A 63 -1.19 5.19 -26.53
C TYR A 63 0.01 4.35 -26.96
N TYR A 64 -0.26 3.19 -27.54
CA TYR A 64 0.76 2.27 -28.04
C TYR A 64 0.99 2.46 -29.55
N PRO A 65 2.19 2.13 -30.07
CA PRO A 65 2.50 2.25 -31.49
C PRO A 65 1.60 1.41 -32.42
N ASP A 66 0.97 0.36 -31.89
CA ASP A 66 0.02 -0.49 -32.61
C ASP A 66 -1.40 0.13 -32.72
N GLY A 67 -1.56 1.37 -32.25
CA GLY A 67 -2.83 2.10 -32.25
C GLY A 67 -3.75 1.75 -31.08
N THR A 68 -3.37 0.81 -30.21
CA THR A 68 -4.15 0.48 -29.03
C THR A 68 -3.98 1.53 -27.93
N THR A 69 -5.00 1.67 -27.09
CA THR A 69 -4.98 2.58 -25.95
C THR A 69 -5.31 1.79 -24.68
N LYS A 70 -4.50 1.95 -23.63
CA LYS A 70 -4.80 1.37 -22.31
C LYS A 70 -4.98 2.46 -21.28
N ILE A 71 -6.03 2.31 -20.48
CA ILE A 71 -6.25 3.12 -19.27
C ILE A 71 -5.54 2.41 -18.13
N HIS A 72 -4.56 3.08 -17.54
CA HIS A 72 -3.87 2.62 -16.34
C HIS A 72 -4.40 3.41 -15.16
N GLN A 73 -5.04 2.73 -14.22
CA GLN A 73 -5.33 3.33 -12.93
C GLN A 73 -4.00 3.57 -12.21
N ASN A 74 -3.78 4.79 -11.74
CA ASN A 74 -2.57 5.17 -11.03
C ASN A 74 -2.77 4.82 -9.56
N ASN A 75 -2.35 3.61 -9.18
CA ASN A 75 -2.26 3.17 -7.79
C ASN A 75 -0.79 2.89 -7.50
N TRP A 76 -0.20 3.63 -6.57
CA TRP A 76 1.26 3.60 -6.38
C TRP A 76 1.76 2.27 -5.84
N PHE A 77 0.92 1.51 -5.15
CA PHE A 77 1.30 0.26 -4.49
C PHE A 77 0.86 -1.00 -5.25
N SER A 78 -0.04 -0.90 -6.23
CA SER A 78 -0.45 -2.03 -7.06
C SER A 78 0.11 -1.92 -8.49
N SER A 79 -0.54 -1.18 -9.38
CA SER A 79 -0.18 -1.02 -10.80
C SER A 79 0.99 -0.06 -11.04
N GLY A 80 1.29 0.80 -10.08
CA GLY A 80 2.24 1.91 -10.19
C GLY A 80 1.69 3.09 -11.01
N VAL A 81 2.53 4.12 -11.15
CA VAL A 81 2.24 5.35 -11.89
C VAL A 81 3.17 5.48 -13.08
N ALA A 82 2.60 5.59 -14.28
CA ALA A 82 3.36 5.76 -15.51
C ALA A 82 4.15 7.07 -15.52
N CYS A 83 5.40 7.02 -15.97
CA CYS A 83 6.30 8.18 -16.03
C CYS A 83 7.32 8.07 -17.17
N LYS A 84 8.10 9.15 -17.38
CA LYS A 84 9.29 9.14 -18.23
C LYS A 84 10.50 9.60 -17.43
N LEU A 85 11.61 8.88 -17.52
CA LEU A 85 12.88 9.20 -16.87
C LEU A 85 13.90 9.64 -17.90
N LEU A 86 14.52 10.80 -17.69
CA LEU A 86 15.71 11.24 -18.43
C LEU A 86 16.89 11.31 -17.47
N LYS A 87 17.86 10.40 -17.64
CA LYS A 87 19.12 10.46 -16.90
C LYS A 87 20.02 11.51 -17.54
N LEU A 88 20.64 12.38 -16.75
CA LEU A 88 21.61 13.35 -17.26
C LEU A 88 22.74 12.63 -18.03
N GLY A 89 23.10 13.17 -19.19
CA GLY A 89 24.04 12.53 -20.13
C GLY A 89 23.39 11.57 -21.13
N ASN A 90 22.12 11.17 -20.94
CA ASN A 90 21.39 10.40 -21.94
C ASN A 90 20.70 11.31 -22.96
N LYS A 91 20.55 10.81 -24.19
CA LYS A 91 19.91 11.54 -25.31
C LYS A 91 18.40 11.29 -25.43
N SER A 92 17.83 10.38 -24.64
CA SER A 92 16.44 9.95 -24.78
C SER A 92 15.74 9.76 -23.45
N TRP A 93 14.43 10.00 -23.47
CA TRP A 93 13.51 9.68 -22.39
C TRP A 93 13.21 8.19 -22.38
N ASN A 94 13.28 7.57 -21.20
CA ASN A 94 12.86 6.19 -20.99
C ASN A 94 11.47 6.15 -20.39
N GLN A 95 10.52 5.52 -21.07
CA GLN A 95 9.20 5.26 -20.51
C GLN A 95 9.29 4.18 -19.43
N GLY A 96 8.53 4.33 -18.36
CA GLY A 96 8.48 3.35 -17.29
C GLY A 96 7.33 3.62 -16.33
N THR A 97 7.33 2.90 -15.22
CA THR A 97 6.33 3.00 -14.16
C THR A 97 7.06 3.08 -12.82
N ILE A 98 6.70 4.06 -11.99
CA ILE A 98 7.15 4.13 -10.59
C ILE A 98 6.13 3.41 -9.72
N LYS A 99 6.62 2.49 -8.87
CA LYS A 99 5.80 1.74 -7.90
C LYS A 99 6.44 1.86 -6.53
N ILE A 100 5.62 1.99 -5.49
CA ILE A 100 6.03 1.99 -4.09
C ILE A 100 5.91 0.57 -3.55
N ARG A 101 6.97 0.13 -2.86
CA ARG A 101 6.98 -1.10 -2.07
C ARG A 101 7.36 -0.73 -0.64
N VAL A 102 6.69 -1.36 0.32
CA VAL A 102 6.92 -1.12 1.75
C VAL A 102 7.28 -2.45 2.38
N GLU A 103 8.40 -2.44 3.08
CA GLU A 103 8.90 -3.60 3.82
C GLU A 103 8.81 -3.26 5.31
N VAL A 104 8.34 -4.22 6.11
CA VAL A 104 8.29 -4.10 7.57
C VAL A 104 9.09 -5.24 8.16
N GLU A 105 10.06 -4.89 9.01
CA GLU A 105 11.02 -5.81 9.60
C GLU A 105 10.83 -5.93 11.11
N PHE A 106 11.01 -7.13 11.64
CA PHE A 106 11.07 -7.40 13.07
C PHE A 106 12.47 -7.88 13.41
N PHE A 107 13.10 -7.25 14.39
CA PHE A 107 14.46 -7.54 14.80
C PHE A 107 14.47 -8.19 16.20
N PRO A 108 14.58 -9.52 16.30
CA PRO A 108 14.72 -10.16 17.61
C PRO A 108 16.07 -9.81 18.25
N ASN A 109 16.05 -9.52 19.55
CA ASN A 109 17.27 -9.17 20.31
C ASN A 109 18.23 -10.36 20.45
N GLU A 110 17.71 -11.59 20.44
CA GLU A 110 18.51 -12.81 20.49
C GLU A 110 18.45 -13.53 19.13
N LYS A 111 19.60 -14.07 18.68
CA LYS A 111 19.66 -14.86 17.45
C LYS A 111 18.88 -16.15 17.69
N SER A 112 17.70 -16.29 17.09
CA SER A 112 17.06 -17.60 17.01
C SER A 112 17.91 -18.51 16.11
N ASP A 113 18.27 -19.72 16.56
CA ASP A 113 19.04 -20.70 15.78
C ASP A 113 18.29 -21.25 14.55
N LYS A 114 17.07 -20.78 14.28
CA LYS A 114 16.30 -21.14 13.09
C LYS A 114 16.74 -20.28 11.91
N THR A 115 17.35 -20.92 10.91
CA THR A 115 17.64 -20.30 9.62
C THR A 115 16.32 -20.14 8.87
N ILE A 116 15.81 -18.91 8.78
CA ILE A 116 14.56 -18.60 8.10
C ILE A 116 14.90 -18.07 6.69
N ASN A 117 14.25 -18.64 5.68
CA ASN A 117 14.44 -18.28 4.27
C ASN A 117 13.75 -16.94 4.00
N ILE A 118 14.55 -15.89 3.85
CA ILE A 118 14.13 -14.53 3.48
C ILE A 118 13.97 -14.37 1.97
N ASN A 119 12.85 -14.82 1.44
CA ASN A 119 12.38 -14.25 0.18
C ASN A 119 10.99 -13.63 0.28
N ASP A 120 10.38 -13.65 1.46
CA ASP A 120 9.13 -12.98 1.69
C ASP A 120 9.40 -11.56 2.22
N VAL A 121 9.56 -10.65 1.25
CA VAL A 121 9.07 -9.28 1.43
C VAL A 121 7.63 -9.43 1.92
N ILE A 122 7.22 -8.67 2.94
CA ILE A 122 5.78 -8.40 3.05
C ILE A 122 5.46 -7.61 1.78
N ASP A 123 5.21 -8.33 0.70
CA ASP A 123 4.47 -7.79 -0.40
C ASP A 123 3.12 -7.51 0.25
N LEU A 124 2.95 -6.28 0.72
CA LEU A 124 1.66 -5.63 0.72
C LEU A 124 1.26 -5.53 -0.77
N ASN A 125 1.12 -6.67 -1.44
CA ASN A 125 0.50 -6.80 -2.73
C ASN A 125 -0.94 -6.41 -2.46
N LEU A 126 -1.18 -5.11 -2.57
CA LEU A 126 -2.46 -4.45 -2.48
C LEU A 126 -3.37 -4.83 -3.66
N THR A 127 -3.01 -5.89 -4.40
CA THR A 127 -3.75 -6.49 -5.51
C THR A 127 -4.98 -7.28 -5.05
N ASP A 128 -5.06 -7.69 -3.78
CA ASP A 128 -6.20 -8.49 -3.28
C ASP A 128 -7.48 -7.68 -3.01
N PHE A 129 -7.50 -6.37 -3.32
CA PHE A 129 -8.67 -5.51 -3.09
C PHE A 129 -9.59 -5.34 -4.31
N SER A 130 -9.36 -6.08 -5.41
CA SER A 130 -10.32 -6.13 -6.51
C SER A 130 -11.71 -6.64 -6.08
N ASP A 131 -11.78 -7.47 -5.03
CA ASP A 131 -13.02 -8.15 -4.66
C ASP A 131 -13.67 -7.62 -3.36
N SER A 132 -13.12 -6.55 -2.77
CA SER A 132 -13.68 -5.92 -1.55
C SER A 132 -14.28 -4.53 -1.82
N LEU A 133 -14.96 -4.36 -2.95
CA LEU A 133 -15.94 -3.30 -3.14
C LEU A 133 -17.30 -3.76 -2.60
N THR A 134 -17.44 -3.88 -1.28
CA THR A 134 -18.78 -4.05 -0.65
C THR A 134 -18.85 -3.62 0.81
N ILE A 135 -17.76 -3.18 1.45
CA ILE A 135 -17.81 -2.72 2.84
C ILE A 135 -18.00 -1.19 2.93
N GLN A 136 -17.53 -0.43 1.92
CA GLN A 136 -17.64 1.03 1.95
C GLN A 136 -19.11 1.51 1.89
N SER A 137 -19.99 0.82 1.15
CA SER A 137 -21.43 1.16 1.12
C SER A 137 -22.15 0.86 2.44
N ILE A 138 -21.70 -0.16 3.18
CA ILE A 138 -22.34 -0.57 4.44
C ILE A 138 -22.01 0.42 5.57
N VAL A 139 -20.76 0.92 5.60
CA VAL A 139 -20.32 1.85 6.65
C VAL A 139 -20.92 3.25 6.46
N ASP A 140 -21.11 3.68 5.22
CA ASP A 140 -21.72 5.00 4.94
C ASP A 140 -23.23 5.00 5.22
N ASP A 141 -23.94 3.88 4.96
CA ASP A 141 -25.38 3.75 5.22
C ASP A 141 -25.72 3.66 6.72
N GLU A 142 -24.92 2.95 7.52
CA GLU A 142 -25.14 2.86 8.98
C GLU A 142 -24.84 4.19 9.69
N PHE A 143 -23.87 4.96 9.19
CA PHE A 143 -23.51 6.24 9.79
C PHE A 143 -24.56 7.33 9.51
N GLU A 144 -25.15 7.37 8.30
CA GLU A 144 -26.25 8.28 8.00
C GLU A 144 -27.56 7.88 8.70
N GLN A 145 -27.84 6.60 8.88
CA GLN A 145 -28.99 6.16 9.71
C GLN A 145 -28.86 6.58 11.18
N LEU A 146 -27.65 6.47 11.75
CA LEU A 146 -27.40 6.91 13.13
C LEU A 146 -27.53 8.43 13.27
N ARG A 147 -27.15 9.16 12.23
CA ARG A 147 -27.22 10.63 12.19
C ARG A 147 -28.67 11.12 12.13
N CYS A 148 -29.52 10.50 11.31
CA CYS A 148 -30.94 10.82 11.25
C CYS A 148 -31.65 10.59 12.59
N GLN A 149 -31.27 9.56 13.36
CA GLN A 149 -31.88 9.27 14.67
C GLN A 149 -31.48 10.28 15.77
N LEU A 150 -30.36 10.97 15.63
CA LEU A 150 -29.88 11.97 16.59
C LEU A 150 -30.41 13.38 16.31
N GLU A 151 -30.86 13.66 15.08
CA GLU A 151 -31.43 14.95 14.69
C GLU A 151 -32.94 15.07 15.00
N GLU A 152 -33.60 13.98 15.45
CA GLU A 152 -35.03 13.93 15.83
C GLU A 152 -35.27 13.94 17.37
N LEU A 153 -34.22 14.07 18.19
CA LEU A 153 -34.27 14.21 19.65
C LEU A 153 -34.03 15.66 20.11
#